data_AF-A0A8J6QMX2-F1
#
_entry.id   AF-A0A8J6QMX2-F1
#
_cell.length_a   1.000
_cell.length_b   1.000
_cell.length_c   1.000
_cell.angle_alpha   90.00
_cell.angle_beta   90.00
_cell.angle_gamma   90.00
#
_symmetry.space_group_name_H-M   'P 1'
#
loop_
_entity.id
_entity.type
_entity.pdbx_description
1 polymer ?
#
loop_
_entity_poly.entity_id
_entity_poly.type
_entity_poly.pdbx_seq_one_letter_code
_entity_poly.pdbx_strand_id
1 'polypeptide(L)'
;MIHIHQLDDTHLLTHHPELCREVTAYLLYCRHELLKYSDADELEDQGFNFLVLSEDDVSVLSELDTPEEIVRTDVHVCDEHFGYYRIIYTDAVYFLPVSLAHHLPFLTTV
;
A
#
# COMPACT_ATOMS: atom_id res chain seq x y z
N MET A 1 3.14 10.05 -7.06
CA MET A 1 3.17 8.63 -6.69
C MET A 1 4.52 8.25 -6.12
N ILE A 2 4.56 7.49 -5.02
CA ILE A 2 5.81 6.93 -4.47
C ILE A 2 5.81 5.41 -4.72
N HIS A 3 6.87 4.90 -5.35
CA HIS A 3 7.06 3.47 -5.56
C HIS A 3 7.98 2.90 -4.49
N ILE A 4 7.61 1.75 -3.93
CA ILE A 4 8.34 1.03 -2.90
C ILE A 4 8.62 -0.37 -3.45
N HIS A 5 9.85 -0.59 -3.88
CA HIS A 5 10.30 -1.87 -4.45
C HIS A 5 11.05 -2.74 -3.45
N GLN A 6 11.65 -2.10 -2.46
CA GLN A 6 12.46 -2.74 -1.43
C GLN A 6 12.26 -2.03 -0.09
N LEU A 7 12.74 -2.67 0.98
CA LEU A 7 12.60 -2.16 2.34
C LEU A 7 13.22 -0.75 2.49
N ASP A 8 14.36 -0.53 1.84
CA ASP A 8 15.06 0.75 1.95
C ASP A 8 14.22 1.91 1.41
N ASP A 9 13.39 1.70 0.38
CA ASP A 9 12.56 2.76 -0.23
C ASP A 9 11.52 3.34 0.76
N THR A 10 11.22 2.64 1.86
CA THR A 10 10.31 3.13 2.90
C THR A 10 10.80 4.41 3.58
N HIS A 11 12.09 4.78 3.43
CA HIS A 11 12.62 6.08 3.85
C HIS A 11 11.91 7.27 3.19
N LEU A 12 11.27 7.06 2.03
CA LEU A 12 10.48 8.06 1.33
C LEU A 12 9.18 8.43 2.09
N LEU A 13 8.78 7.64 3.09
CA LEU A 13 7.56 7.82 3.88
C LEU A 13 7.81 8.46 5.27
N THR A 14 8.97 9.08 5.47
CA THR A 14 9.41 9.62 6.78
C THR A 14 8.49 10.69 7.38
N HIS A 15 7.65 11.34 6.57
CA HIS A 15 6.65 12.31 7.04
C HIS A 15 5.32 11.69 7.47
N HIS A 16 5.15 10.38 7.29
CA HIS A 16 3.93 9.63 7.63
C HIS A 16 4.31 8.35 8.39
N PRO A 17 4.71 8.44 9.67
CA PRO A 17 5.26 7.31 10.41
C PRO A 17 4.30 6.12 10.54
N GLU A 18 2.99 6.38 10.65
CA GLU A 18 1.95 5.35 10.70
C GLU A 18 1.87 4.57 9.38
N LEU A 19 1.91 5.29 8.26
CA LEU A 19 1.88 4.71 6.93
C LEU A 19 3.19 3.96 6.63
N CYS A 20 4.33 4.55 7.00
CA CYS A 20 5.63 3.91 6.89
C CYS A 20 5.65 2.58 7.63
N ARG A 21 5.14 2.54 8.87
CA ARG A 21 5.01 1.31 9.66
C ARG A 21 4.16 0.26 8.95
N GLU A 22 3.01 0.64 8.39
CA GLU A 22 2.15 -0.30 7.67
C GLU A 22 2.83 -0.87 6.43
N VAL A 23 3.33 0.01 5.56
CA VAL A 23 3.99 -0.37 4.30
C VAL A 23 5.15 -1.32 4.60
N THR A 24 5.98 -0.97 5.59
CA THR A 24 7.10 -1.78 6.06
C THR A 24 6.64 -3.14 6.56
N ALA A 25 5.65 -3.18 7.45
CA ALA A 25 5.16 -4.43 8.03
C ALA A 25 4.57 -5.37 6.96
N TYR A 26 3.80 -4.82 6.02
CA TYR A 26 3.21 -5.61 4.96
C TYR A 26 4.24 -6.09 3.95
N LEU A 27 5.23 -5.25 3.58
CA LEU A 27 6.35 -5.67 2.72
C LEU A 27 7.14 -6.82 3.35
N LEU A 28 7.44 -6.73 4.65
CA LEU A 28 8.12 -7.81 5.38
C LEU A 28 7.29 -9.09 5.42
N TYR A 29 5.96 -8.97 5.57
CA TYR A 29 5.05 -10.11 5.50
C TYR A 29 5.08 -10.77 4.11
N CYS A 30 4.94 -9.99 3.02
CA CYS A 30 5.03 -10.49 1.66
C CYS A 30 6.37 -11.18 1.38
N ARG A 31 7.48 -10.58 1.85
CA ARG A 31 8.81 -11.20 1.75
C ARG A 31 8.88 -12.53 2.49
N HIS A 32 8.33 -12.60 3.70
CA HIS A 32 8.28 -13.84 4.48
C HIS A 32 7.46 -14.93 3.81
N GLU A 33 6.30 -14.59 3.24
CA GLU A 33 5.49 -15.55 2.48
C GLU A 33 6.23 -16.03 1.23
N LEU A 34 6.81 -15.12 0.44
CA LEU A 34 7.60 -15.49 -0.75
C LEU A 34 8.78 -16.42 -0.39
N LEU A 35 9.51 -16.14 0.69
CA LEU A 35 10.60 -17.01 1.17
C LEU A 35 10.15 -18.44 1.54
N LYS A 36 8.87 -18.68 1.80
CA LYS A 36 8.35 -20.04 2.03
C LYS A 36 8.11 -20.81 0.75
N TYR A 37 7.86 -20.13 -0.36
CA TYR A 37 7.34 -20.71 -1.60
C TYR A 37 8.29 -20.57 -2.80
N SER A 38 9.31 -19.72 -2.71
CA SER A 38 10.31 -19.45 -3.76
C SER A 38 11.74 -19.69 -3.26
N ASP A 39 12.64 -20.08 -4.16
CA ASP A 39 14.07 -20.11 -3.87
C ASP A 39 14.59 -18.68 -3.63
N ALA A 40 15.55 -18.53 -2.70
CA ALA A 40 16.03 -17.21 -2.26
C ALA A 40 16.59 -16.34 -3.40
N ASP A 41 17.08 -16.96 -4.48
CA ASP A 41 17.65 -16.28 -5.64
C ASP A 41 16.56 -15.65 -6.55
N GLU A 42 15.31 -16.14 -6.52
CA GLU A 42 14.20 -15.54 -7.29
C GLU A 42 13.62 -14.28 -6.63
N LEU A 43 13.91 -14.07 -5.35
CA LEU A 43 13.39 -12.96 -4.54
C LEU A 43 14.11 -11.63 -4.76
N GLU A 44 15.40 -11.64 -5.12
CA GLU A 44 16.15 -10.41 -5.33
C GLU A 44 15.80 -9.74 -6.67
N ASP A 45 15.38 -10.51 -7.66
CA ASP A 45 14.97 -10.00 -8.98
C ASP A 45 13.47 -9.62 -9.04
N GLN A 46 12.64 -10.18 -8.16
CA GLN A 46 11.22 -9.86 -8.05
C GLN A 46 11.00 -8.73 -7.04
N GLY A 47 11.37 -7.50 -7.42
CA GLY A 47 11.05 -6.32 -6.63
C GLY A 47 9.54 -6.22 -6.32
N PHE A 48 9.17 -5.72 -5.14
CA PHE A 48 7.77 -5.54 -4.80
C PHE A 48 7.17 -4.39 -5.62
N ASN A 49 5.89 -4.45 -5.96
CA ASN A 49 5.22 -3.35 -6.65
C ASN A 49 4.24 -2.66 -5.70
N PHE A 50 4.79 -1.96 -4.71
CA PHE A 50 3.98 -1.22 -3.73
C PHE A 50 3.95 0.25 -4.15
N LEU A 51 2.76 0.84 -4.13
CA LEU A 51 2.55 2.22 -4.57
C LEU A 51 1.82 3.00 -3.49
N VAL A 52 2.38 4.12 -3.08
CA VAL A 52 1.71 5.08 -2.20
C VAL A 52 1.18 6.24 -3.04
N LEU A 53 -0.13 6.40 -3.01
CA LEU A 53 -0.84 7.38 -3.83
C LEU A 53 -1.04 8.69 -3.06
N SER A 54 -0.96 9.79 -3.81
CA SER A 54 -1.20 11.15 -3.33
C SER A 54 -2.34 11.80 -4.12
N GLU A 55 -2.72 13.03 -3.76
CA GLU A 55 -3.80 13.76 -4.45
C GLU A 55 -3.49 13.99 -5.94
N ASP A 56 -2.21 14.10 -6.29
CA ASP A 56 -1.77 14.28 -7.68
C ASP A 56 -1.96 13.01 -8.54
N ASP A 57 -2.14 11.85 -7.89
CA ASP A 57 -2.22 10.54 -8.55
C ASP A 57 -3.68 10.07 -8.73
N VAL A 58 -4.66 10.94 -8.43
CA VAL A 58 -6.08 10.61 -8.44
C VAL A 58 -6.56 10.11 -9.81
N SER A 59 -5.94 10.54 -10.91
CA SER A 59 -6.29 10.04 -12.25
C SER A 59 -6.05 8.54 -12.42
N VAL A 60 -5.13 7.95 -11.65
CA VAL A 60 -4.84 6.51 -11.69
C VAL A 60 -5.97 5.71 -11.03
N LEU A 61 -6.66 6.32 -10.05
CA LEU A 61 -7.71 5.66 -9.27
C LEU A 61 -8.93 5.29 -10.11
N SER A 62 -9.27 6.08 -11.12
CA SER A 62 -10.44 5.81 -11.98
C SER A 62 -10.27 4.61 -12.92
N GLU A 63 -9.05 4.12 -13.09
CA GLU A 63 -8.71 3.00 -13.98
C GLU A 63 -8.55 1.69 -13.22
N LEU A 64 -8.66 1.71 -11.89
CA LEU A 64 -8.50 0.52 -11.06
C LEU A 64 -9.76 -0.36 -11.10
N ASP A 65 -9.55 -1.62 -11.47
CA ASP A 65 -10.56 -2.67 -11.43
C ASP A 65 -10.83 -3.16 -9.98
N THR A 66 -11.73 -4.12 -9.83
CA THR A 66 -12.03 -4.77 -8.54
C THR A 66 -10.77 -5.43 -7.96
N PRO A 67 -10.35 -5.06 -6.74
CA PRO A 67 -9.19 -5.66 -6.08
C PRO A 67 -9.49 -7.03 -5.47
N GLU A 68 -8.43 -7.80 -5.20
CA GLU A 68 -8.48 -9.09 -4.51
C GLU A 68 -8.78 -8.93 -3.02
N GLU A 69 -8.18 -7.90 -2.39
CA GLU A 69 -8.39 -7.58 -0.99
C GLU A 69 -8.35 -6.07 -0.77
N ILE A 70 -9.23 -5.60 0.12
CA ILE A 70 -9.25 -4.21 0.59
C ILE A 70 -9.18 -4.25 2.11
N VAL A 71 -8.20 -3.55 2.67
CA VAL A 71 -8.08 -3.33 4.10
C VAL A 71 -8.12 -1.83 4.37
N ARG A 72 -8.96 -1.42 5.31
CA ARG A 72 -8.94 -0.06 5.86
C ARG A 72 -8.30 -0.11 7.23
N THR A 73 -7.32 0.76 7.46
CA THR A 73 -6.73 0.97 8.77
C THR A 73 -6.96 2.39 9.21
N ASP A 74 -7.61 2.56 10.34
CA ASP A 74 -7.81 3.82 11.04
C ASP A 74 -6.93 3.85 12.29
N VAL A 75 -6.10 4.88 12.41
CA VAL A 75 -5.20 5.10 13.52
C VAL A 75 -5.64 6.35 14.25
N HIS A 76 -6.02 6.19 15.51
CA HIS A 76 -6.37 7.29 16.41
C HIS A 76 -5.23 7.50 17.40
N VAL A 77 -4.62 8.69 17.39
CA VAL A 77 -3.53 9.06 18.30
C VAL A 77 -3.86 10.41 18.91
N CYS A 78 -4.13 10.43 20.22
CA CYS A 78 -4.58 11.64 20.92
C CYS A 78 -5.79 12.29 20.20
N ASP A 79 -5.64 13.51 19.71
CA ASP A 79 -6.68 14.26 19.00
C ASP A 79 -6.55 14.16 17.46
N GLU A 80 -5.63 13.33 16.97
CA GLU A 80 -5.36 13.12 15.55
C GLU A 80 -5.95 11.79 15.07
N HIS A 81 -6.46 11.79 13.84
CA HIS A 81 -6.98 10.61 13.16
C HIS A 81 -6.35 10.52 11.78
N PHE A 82 -5.70 9.39 11.51
CA PHE A 82 -5.07 9.07 10.24
C PHE A 82 -5.69 7.78 9.71
N GLY A 83 -6.05 7.77 8.43
CA GLY A 83 -6.64 6.59 7.81
C GLY A 83 -6.04 6.32 6.44
N TYR A 84 -5.80 5.06 6.13
CA TYR A 84 -5.39 4.62 4.80
C TYR A 84 -6.09 3.31 4.43
N TYR A 85 -6.26 3.13 3.12
CA TYR A 85 -6.62 1.87 2.50
C TYR A 85 -5.37 1.18 1.97
N ARG A 86 -5.24 -0.11 2.22
CA ARG A 86 -4.38 -1.01 1.47
C ARG A 86 -5.26 -1.78 0.50
N ILE A 87 -4.97 -1.65 -0.79
CA ILE A 87 -5.75 -2.26 -1.88
C ILE A 87 -4.80 -3.21 -2.62
N ILE A 88 -5.16 -4.48 -2.66
CA ILE A 88 -4.28 -5.55 -3.13
C ILE A 88 -4.79 -6.09 -4.46
N TYR A 89 -3.90 -6.12 -5.44
CA TYR A 89 -4.04 -6.80 -6.71
C TYR A 89 -2.99 -7.92 -6.80
N THR A 90 -3.10 -8.74 -7.84
CA THR A 90 -2.15 -9.84 -8.07
C THR A 90 -0.73 -9.35 -8.40
N ASP A 91 -0.60 -8.16 -8.98
CA ASP A 91 0.65 -7.58 -9.46
C ASP A 91 1.08 -6.29 -8.74
N ALA A 92 0.23 -5.76 -7.84
CA ALA A 92 0.47 -4.48 -7.19
C ALA A 92 -0.25 -4.35 -5.85
N VAL A 93 0.32 -3.55 -4.95
CA VAL A 93 -0.31 -3.17 -3.68
C VAL A 93 -0.35 -1.65 -3.59
N TYR A 94 -1.54 -1.08 -3.50
CA TYR A 94 -1.73 0.36 -3.39
C TYR A 94 -2.03 0.76 -1.94
N PHE A 95 -1.40 1.83 -1.49
CA PHE A 95 -1.72 2.51 -0.25
C PHE A 95 -2.31 3.88 -0.56
N LEU A 96 -3.54 4.10 -0.11
CA LEU A 96 -4.32 5.29 -0.43
C LEU A 96 -4.82 5.97 0.86
N PRO A 97 -4.55 7.27 1.08
CA PRO A 97 -5.18 8.02 2.16
C PRO A 97 -6.71 7.96 2.10
N VAL A 98 -7.38 7.79 3.24
CA VAL A 98 -8.85 7.72 3.31
C VAL A 98 -9.54 8.97 2.74
N SER A 99 -8.90 10.14 2.82
CA SER A 99 -9.41 11.38 2.22
C SER A 99 -9.64 11.27 0.72
N LEU A 100 -8.91 10.39 0.02
CA LEU A 100 -8.99 10.17 -1.42
C LEU A 100 -9.90 9.00 -1.81
N ALA A 101 -10.47 8.28 -0.84
CA ALA A 101 -11.29 7.09 -1.11
C ALA A 101 -12.56 7.39 -1.93
N HIS A 102 -13.06 8.63 -1.87
CA HIS A 102 -14.23 9.07 -2.64
C HIS A 102 -14.00 9.05 -4.17
N HIS A 103 -12.75 8.96 -4.62
CA HIS A 103 -12.39 8.79 -6.03
C HIS A 103 -12.48 7.32 -6.51
N LEU A 104 -12.65 6.36 -5.59
CA LEU A 104 -12.75 4.93 -5.92
C LEU A 104 -14.19 4.44 -5.78
N PRO A 105 -14.87 4.12 -6.90
CA PRO A 105 -16.26 3.70 -6.87
C PRO A 105 -16.50 2.49 -5.96
N PHE A 106 -15.61 1.50 -5.99
CA PHE A 106 -15.76 0.26 -5.21
C PHE A 106 -15.60 0.46 -3.69
N LEU A 107 -14.97 1.55 -3.24
CA LEU A 107 -14.88 1.90 -1.81
C LEU A 107 -16.11 2.65 -1.29
N THR A 108 -16.91 3.23 -2.19
CA THR A 108 -18.09 4.03 -1.83
C THR A 108 -19.40 3.23 -1.75
N THR A 109 -19.36 1.95 -2.11
CA THR A 109 -20.51 1.05 -2.21
C THR A 109 -20.82 0.21 -0.96
N VAL A 110 -20.23 0.53 0.21
CA VAL A 110 -20.49 -0.20 1.47
C VAL A 110 -21.59 0.48 2.29
#